data_AF-A0A2R4CFG8-F1
#
_entry.id   AF-A0A2R4CFG8-F1
#
_cell.length_a   1.000
_cell.length_b   1.000
_cell.length_c   1.000
_cell.angle_alpha   90.00
_cell.angle_beta   90.00
_cell.angle_gamma   90.00
#
_symmetry.space_group_name_H-M   'P 1'
#
loop_
_entity.id
_entity.type
_entity.pdbx_description
1 polymer ?
#
loop_
_entity_poly.entity_id
_entity_poly.type
_entity_poly.pdbx_seq_one_letter_code
_entity_poly.pdbx_strand_id
1 'polypeptide(L)'
;MHRYPAPPRGLATALLLCTALCQPANAAPATGRWSAVLPLLAGTYGGKAGGTCAAQPASAGSANGMIQVTAAGKVRAPGIDIDVANSVIADIERRRTADGTAVSVALVSADQKTSLAVGRVAGMDLAQTRAGPHAFNCEGVRLPAALDQQALVLTLAGMLDGNGTIECQATPDEKPRQLAFALARGRATLGEHALDLSTATDEQFSRGADGAAKYQAQLADGRSFIVYYDDNGKVRNIAILHRGRDVIGCGPDA
;
A
#
# COMPACT_ATOMS: atom_id res chain seq x y z
N MET A 1 17.92 -48.21 -73.10
CA MET A 1 18.42 -49.06 -72.00
C MET A 1 19.29 -48.21 -71.08
N HIS A 2 19.34 -48.55 -69.78
CA HIS A 2 19.87 -47.82 -68.60
C HIS A 2 18.89 -46.75 -68.05
N ARG A 3 18.09 -47.01 -67.01
CA ARG A 3 18.27 -47.43 -65.59
C ARG A 3 18.48 -46.25 -64.61
N TYR A 4 17.71 -46.35 -63.52
CA TYR A 4 17.88 -45.85 -62.13
C TYR A 4 17.14 -44.57 -61.67
N PRO A 5 16.78 -44.49 -60.37
CA PRO A 5 15.48 -44.05 -59.86
C PRO A 5 15.58 -42.78 -58.96
N ALA A 6 14.44 -42.37 -58.40
CA ALA A 6 14.22 -41.20 -57.54
C ALA A 6 15.17 -41.06 -56.33
N PRO A 7 15.30 -39.85 -55.75
CA PRO A 7 14.86 -39.68 -54.35
C PRO A 7 14.20 -38.28 -54.11
N PRO A 8 13.91 -37.83 -52.87
CA PRO A 8 12.54 -37.59 -52.42
C PRO A 8 12.26 -36.11 -52.10
N ARG A 9 10.99 -35.84 -51.77
CA ARG A 9 10.46 -34.58 -51.24
C ARG A 9 11.32 -34.04 -50.10
N GLY A 10 11.94 -32.88 -50.32
CA GLY A 10 12.51 -32.06 -49.25
C GLY A 10 11.38 -31.47 -48.41
N LEU A 11 11.32 -31.88 -47.15
CA LEU A 11 10.60 -31.17 -46.09
C LEU A 11 11.28 -29.82 -45.88
N ALA A 12 10.59 -28.74 -46.25
CA ALA A 12 10.94 -27.40 -45.82
C ALA A 12 10.63 -27.30 -44.31
N THR A 13 11.66 -27.46 -43.49
CA THR A 13 11.64 -27.13 -42.06
C THR A 13 11.38 -25.65 -41.91
N ALA A 14 10.13 -25.28 -41.60
CA ALA A 14 9.78 -23.95 -41.15
C ALA A 14 10.39 -23.73 -39.77
N LEU A 15 11.49 -22.97 -39.72
CA LEU A 15 11.99 -22.37 -38.48
C LEU A 15 10.93 -21.39 -37.97
N LEU A 16 10.05 -21.83 -37.07
CA LEU A 16 9.34 -20.92 -36.19
C LEU A 16 10.38 -20.35 -35.21
N LEU A 17 10.88 -19.15 -35.51
CA LEU A 17 11.50 -18.28 -34.51
C LEU A 17 10.44 -17.97 -33.46
N CYS A 18 10.45 -18.77 -32.41
CA CYS A 18 9.76 -18.47 -31.16
C CYS A 18 10.49 -17.29 -30.53
N THR A 19 10.16 -16.06 -30.94
CA THR A 19 10.41 -14.86 -30.14
C THR A 19 9.51 -14.94 -28.93
N ALA A 20 9.85 -15.84 -28.01
CA ALA A 20 9.37 -15.80 -26.64
C ALA A 20 9.77 -14.43 -26.11
N LEU A 21 8.78 -13.55 -26.01
CA LEU A 21 8.83 -12.33 -25.26
C LEU A 21 9.48 -12.68 -23.92
N CYS A 22 10.69 -12.15 -23.72
CA CYS A 22 11.41 -12.17 -22.47
C CYS A 22 10.53 -11.43 -21.46
N GLN A 23 9.59 -12.14 -20.82
CA GLN A 23 8.95 -11.66 -19.62
C GLN A 23 10.07 -11.52 -18.59
N PRO A 24 10.29 -10.33 -18.02
CA PRO A 24 11.24 -10.20 -16.93
C PRO A 24 10.80 -11.19 -15.84
N ALA A 25 11.76 -12.02 -15.43
CA ALA A 25 11.58 -13.05 -14.43
C ALA A 25 10.78 -12.51 -13.26
N ASN A 26 9.76 -13.28 -12.84
CA ASN A 26 9.06 -13.10 -11.58
C ASN A 26 10.09 -12.79 -10.50
N ALA A 27 10.16 -11.52 -10.09
CA ALA A 27 10.97 -11.11 -8.96
C ALA A 27 10.55 -11.97 -7.77
N ALA A 28 11.52 -12.53 -7.05
CA ALA A 28 11.25 -13.25 -5.80
C ALA A 28 10.33 -12.38 -4.92
N PRO A 29 9.33 -12.97 -4.23
CA PRO A 29 8.44 -12.21 -3.37
C PRO A 29 9.29 -11.43 -2.37
N ALA A 30 9.11 -10.12 -2.33
CA ALA A 30 9.84 -9.27 -1.40
C ALA A 30 9.61 -9.78 0.02
N THR A 31 10.67 -10.14 0.74
CA THR A 31 10.59 -10.64 2.14
C THR A 31 10.64 -9.50 3.16
N GLY A 32 10.36 -8.27 2.74
CA GLY A 32 10.40 -7.08 3.59
C GLY A 32 9.10 -6.87 4.36
N ARG A 33 9.18 -6.07 5.45
CA ARG A 33 8.04 -5.69 6.29
C ARG A 33 6.87 -5.09 5.51
N TRP A 34 7.17 -4.47 4.38
CA TRP A 34 6.20 -3.80 3.50
C TRP A 34 5.94 -4.55 2.19
N SER A 35 6.13 -5.86 2.17
CA SER A 35 5.95 -6.70 0.98
C SER A 35 4.56 -6.62 0.35
N ALA A 36 3.53 -6.30 1.14
CA ALA A 36 2.16 -6.07 0.64
C ALA A 36 1.96 -4.67 0.01
N VAL A 37 2.78 -3.68 0.40
CA VAL A 37 2.60 -2.27 0.02
C VAL A 37 3.53 -1.86 -1.11
N LEU A 38 4.81 -2.22 -1.02
CA LEU A 38 5.84 -1.78 -1.98
C LEU A 38 5.53 -2.17 -3.43
N PRO A 39 4.94 -3.34 -3.74
CA PRO A 39 4.51 -3.65 -5.09
C PRO A 39 3.46 -2.68 -5.65
N LEU A 40 2.62 -2.10 -4.78
CA LEU A 40 1.59 -1.12 -5.17
C LEU A 40 2.19 0.27 -5.47
N LEU A 41 3.35 0.56 -4.88
CA LEU A 41 4.12 1.79 -5.09
C LEU A 41 5.18 1.64 -6.18
N ALA A 42 5.39 0.43 -6.69
CA ALA A 42 6.37 0.17 -7.73
C ALA A 42 5.96 0.89 -9.01
N GLY A 43 6.93 1.57 -9.63
CA GLY A 43 6.64 2.38 -10.79
C GLY A 43 7.76 3.32 -11.15
N THR A 44 7.47 4.13 -12.16
CA THR A 44 8.37 5.16 -12.65
C THR A 44 7.57 6.44 -12.78
N TYR A 45 7.93 7.42 -11.97
CA TYR A 45 7.22 8.68 -11.78
C TYR A 45 8.05 9.79 -12.39
N GLY A 46 7.73 10.11 -13.64
CA GLY A 46 8.14 11.35 -14.29
C GLY A 46 6.91 12.21 -14.55
N GLY A 47 7.11 13.52 -14.69
CA GLY A 47 6.05 14.40 -15.15
C GLY A 47 5.50 13.91 -16.49
N LYS A 48 4.17 13.87 -16.65
CA LYS A 48 3.53 13.73 -17.97
C LYS A 48 3.90 14.95 -18.83
N ALA A 49 3.44 15.01 -20.08
CA ALA A 49 3.44 16.26 -20.83
C ALA A 49 2.68 17.34 -20.01
N GLY A 50 3.41 18.27 -19.39
CA GLY A 50 2.90 19.29 -18.47
C GLY A 50 3.12 19.05 -16.97
N GLY A 51 3.62 17.88 -16.56
CA GLY A 51 4.09 17.63 -15.19
C GLY A 51 5.54 18.08 -15.00
N THR A 52 5.92 18.41 -13.77
CA THR A 52 7.26 18.92 -13.44
C THR A 52 7.94 17.99 -12.45
N CYS A 53 9.26 17.84 -12.58
CA CYS A 53 10.09 17.19 -11.56
C CYS A 53 11.21 18.14 -11.16
N ALA A 54 11.51 18.23 -9.86
CA ALA A 54 12.52 19.13 -9.35
C ALA A 54 13.22 18.57 -8.10
N ALA A 55 14.54 18.75 -8.06
CA ALA A 55 15.35 18.55 -6.88
C ALA A 55 15.20 19.70 -5.88
N GLN A 56 15.32 19.40 -4.60
CA GLN A 56 15.29 20.33 -3.47
C GLN A 56 16.49 20.07 -2.54
N PRO A 57 17.29 21.09 -2.19
CA PRO A 57 17.26 22.44 -2.76
C PRO A 57 17.54 22.41 -4.28
N ALA A 58 16.99 23.37 -5.02
CA ALA A 58 17.19 23.44 -6.46
C ALA A 58 18.68 23.65 -6.77
N SER A 59 19.36 22.61 -7.22
CA SER A 59 20.69 22.75 -7.83
C SER A 59 20.56 23.51 -9.14
N ALA A 60 21.51 24.42 -9.43
CA ALA A 60 21.58 25.13 -10.71
C ALA A 60 21.69 24.11 -11.84
N GLY A 61 20.60 23.94 -12.59
CA GLY A 61 20.38 22.81 -13.50
C GLY A 61 19.17 22.01 -13.04
N SER A 62 17.99 22.36 -13.54
CA SER A 62 16.76 21.59 -13.34
C SER A 62 17.04 20.14 -13.75
N ALA A 63 17.21 19.26 -12.77
CA ALA A 63 17.41 17.86 -13.03
C ALA A 63 16.10 17.29 -13.62
N ASN A 64 15.98 17.36 -14.95
CA ASN A 64 15.05 16.52 -15.69
C ASN A 64 15.33 15.09 -15.26
N GLY A 65 14.33 14.43 -14.69
CA GLY A 65 14.52 13.14 -14.07
C GLY A 65 13.19 12.53 -13.67
N MET A 66 13.29 11.36 -13.07
CA MET A 66 12.13 10.59 -12.63
C MET A 66 12.48 9.90 -11.32
N ILE A 67 11.45 9.59 -10.54
CA ILE A 67 11.56 8.71 -9.37
C ILE A 67 11.25 7.30 -9.85
N GLN A 68 12.18 6.37 -9.65
CA GLN A 68 11.98 4.95 -9.92
C GLN A 68 11.83 4.22 -8.59
N VAL A 69 10.76 3.45 -8.45
CA VAL A 69 10.48 2.63 -7.26
C VAL A 69 10.34 1.18 -7.70
N THR A 70 11.12 0.29 -7.10
CA THR A 70 10.98 -1.15 -7.33
C THR A 70 9.97 -1.77 -6.37
N ALA A 71 9.39 -2.92 -6.74
CA ALA A 71 8.51 -3.68 -5.85
C ALA A 71 9.21 -4.17 -4.57
N ALA A 72 10.55 -4.18 -4.56
CA ALA A 72 11.35 -4.50 -3.39
C ALA A 72 11.63 -3.28 -2.50
N GLY A 73 11.21 -2.07 -2.88
CA GLY A 73 11.39 -0.85 -2.07
C GLY A 73 12.68 -0.06 -2.32
N LYS A 74 13.45 -0.38 -3.36
CA LYS A 74 14.54 0.50 -3.81
C LYS A 74 13.95 1.73 -4.52
N VAL A 75 14.42 2.91 -4.14
CA VAL A 75 13.99 4.19 -4.71
C VAL A 75 15.19 4.92 -5.28
N ARG A 76 15.09 5.35 -6.54
CA ARG A 76 16.12 6.11 -7.23
C ARG A 76 15.56 7.39 -7.85
N ALA A 77 16.27 8.48 -7.67
CA ALA A 77 16.03 9.76 -8.32
C ALA A 77 17.38 10.49 -8.49
N PRO A 78 17.46 11.60 -9.24
CA PRO A 78 18.69 12.40 -9.32
C PRO A 78 19.22 12.76 -7.93
N GLY A 79 20.42 12.27 -7.60
CA GLY A 79 21.07 12.50 -6.30
C GLY A 79 20.50 11.69 -5.12
N ILE A 80 19.59 10.74 -5.36
CA ILE A 80 18.95 9.93 -4.31
C ILE A 80 18.98 8.45 -4.74
N ASP A 81 19.56 7.58 -3.90
CA ASP A 81 19.43 6.13 -3.96
C ASP A 81 19.22 5.61 -2.54
N ILE A 82 18.00 5.16 -2.23
CA ILE A 82 17.59 4.73 -0.89
C ILE A 82 16.82 3.40 -0.96
N ASP A 83 16.64 2.80 0.22
CA ASP A 83 15.86 1.58 0.39
C ASP A 83 14.83 1.79 1.50
N VAL A 84 13.55 1.70 1.15
CA VAL A 84 12.42 1.80 2.09
C VAL A 84 11.84 0.43 2.46
N ALA A 85 12.46 -0.68 2.03
CA ALA A 85 11.97 -2.04 2.27
C ALA A 85 11.81 -2.38 3.76
N ASN A 86 12.75 -1.89 4.56
CA ASN A 86 12.83 -2.13 6.00
C ASN A 86 12.37 -0.92 6.82
N SER A 87 11.55 -0.07 6.22
CA SER A 87 11.06 1.12 6.87
C SER A 87 10.35 0.81 8.18
N VAL A 88 10.54 1.68 9.19
CA VAL A 88 9.83 1.55 10.48
C VAL A 88 8.56 2.38 10.52
N ILE A 89 8.40 3.37 9.63
CA ILE A 89 7.21 4.23 9.56
C ILE A 89 6.48 4.01 8.23
N ALA A 90 5.16 3.88 8.31
CA ALA A 90 4.30 3.97 7.14
C ALA A 90 3.00 4.67 7.50
N ASP A 91 2.47 5.46 6.57
CA ASP A 91 1.12 6.00 6.63
C ASP A 91 0.50 5.82 5.25
N ILE A 92 -0.61 5.10 5.18
CA ILE A 92 -1.31 4.77 3.95
C ILE A 92 -2.76 5.15 4.15
N GLU A 93 -3.22 6.08 3.34
CA GLU A 93 -4.57 6.56 3.33
C GLU A 93 -5.22 6.19 2.00
N ARG A 94 -6.50 5.85 2.06
CA ARG A 94 -7.35 5.65 0.90
C ARG A 94 -8.70 6.27 1.17
N ARG A 95 -9.08 7.24 0.34
CA ARG A 95 -10.38 7.93 0.42
C ARG A 95 -11.16 7.75 -0.87
N ARG A 96 -12.47 7.63 -0.79
CA ARG A 96 -13.36 7.73 -1.94
C ARG A 96 -13.86 9.15 -2.05
N THR A 97 -13.75 9.75 -3.24
CA THR A 97 -14.36 11.05 -3.50
C THR A 97 -15.88 10.92 -3.65
N ALA A 98 -16.57 12.06 -3.74
CA ALA A 98 -18.02 12.10 -3.91
C ALA A 98 -18.52 11.37 -5.17
N ASP A 99 -17.67 11.25 -6.20
CA ASP A 99 -17.97 10.49 -7.43
C ASP A 99 -17.73 8.98 -7.29
N GLY A 100 -17.29 8.51 -6.11
CA GLY A 100 -16.97 7.10 -5.83
C GLY A 100 -15.55 6.67 -6.21
N THR A 101 -14.78 7.53 -6.88
CA THR A 101 -13.37 7.28 -7.26
C THR A 101 -12.53 7.17 -6.00
N ALA A 102 -11.75 6.10 -5.90
CA ALA A 102 -10.77 5.96 -4.83
C ALA A 102 -9.51 6.77 -5.12
N VAL A 103 -8.95 7.33 -4.07
CA VAL A 103 -7.77 8.18 -4.07
C VAL A 103 -6.92 7.75 -2.89
N SER A 104 -5.75 7.23 -3.21
CA SER A 104 -4.81 6.78 -2.19
C SER A 104 -3.57 7.66 -2.09
N VAL A 105 -3.05 7.76 -0.88
CA VAL A 105 -1.76 8.34 -0.54
C VAL A 105 -0.99 7.34 0.29
N ALA A 106 0.25 7.08 -0.08
CA ALA A 106 1.14 6.22 0.69
C ALA A 106 2.45 6.95 0.97
N LEU A 107 2.80 7.01 2.24
CA LEU A 107 4.08 7.47 2.77
C LEU A 107 4.77 6.28 3.44
N VAL A 108 5.99 5.99 3.02
CA VAL A 108 6.86 4.99 3.65
C VAL A 108 8.19 5.65 3.98
N SER A 109 8.62 5.58 5.24
CA SER A 109 9.76 6.34 5.74
C SER A 109 10.73 5.48 6.56
N ALA A 110 11.92 5.24 6.02
CA ALA A 110 12.94 4.44 6.71
C ALA A 110 13.37 5.05 8.04
N ASP A 111 13.42 6.38 8.08
CA ASP A 111 13.61 7.21 9.28
C ASP A 111 12.99 8.60 9.04
N GLN A 112 13.28 9.59 9.87
CA GLN A 112 12.77 10.96 9.71
C GLN A 112 13.37 11.74 8.52
N LYS A 113 14.42 11.21 7.88
CA LYS A 113 15.21 11.85 6.82
C LYS A 113 15.09 11.13 5.48
N THR A 114 14.59 9.91 5.47
CA THR A 114 14.58 9.01 4.32
C THR A 114 13.15 8.55 4.07
N SER A 115 12.54 9.01 2.99
CA SER A 115 11.13 8.74 2.71
C SER A 115 10.78 8.61 1.24
N LEU A 116 9.66 7.94 0.99
CA LEU A 116 8.94 7.89 -0.28
C LEU A 116 7.48 8.23 0.00
N ALA A 117 6.93 9.19 -0.73
CA ALA A 117 5.51 9.49 -0.77
C ALA A 117 4.99 9.38 -2.19
N VAL A 118 3.89 8.66 -2.41
CA VAL A 118 3.21 8.52 -3.71
C VAL A 118 1.72 8.63 -3.47
N GLY A 119 1.03 9.48 -4.22
CA GLY A 119 -0.41 9.61 -4.10
C GLY A 119 -0.96 10.90 -4.67
N ARG A 120 -2.22 11.17 -4.38
CA ARG A 120 -2.88 12.43 -4.75
C ARG A 120 -3.09 13.30 -3.51
N VAL A 121 -2.51 14.49 -3.52
CA VAL A 121 -2.65 15.47 -2.43
C VAL A 121 -3.28 16.73 -3.01
N ALA A 122 -4.36 17.22 -2.37
CA ALA A 122 -5.10 18.39 -2.83
C ALA A 122 -5.50 18.35 -4.33
N GLY A 123 -5.83 17.16 -4.83
CA GLY A 123 -6.21 16.95 -6.24
C GLY A 123 -5.04 16.78 -7.22
N MET A 124 -3.79 16.88 -6.75
CA MET A 124 -2.60 16.75 -7.58
C MET A 124 -1.92 15.39 -7.38
N ASP A 125 -1.69 14.67 -8.48
CA ASP A 125 -0.92 13.42 -8.48
C ASP A 125 0.56 13.75 -8.29
N LEU A 126 1.17 13.21 -7.22
CA LEU A 126 2.56 13.47 -6.88
C LEU A 126 3.33 12.19 -6.51
N ALA A 127 4.64 12.28 -6.71
CA ALA A 127 5.61 11.37 -6.13
C ALA A 127 6.75 12.20 -5.56
N GLN A 128 7.15 11.92 -4.32
CA GLN A 128 8.23 12.61 -3.63
C GLN A 128 9.15 11.56 -3.00
N THR A 129 10.45 11.82 -3.02
CA THR A 129 11.41 11.09 -2.20
C THR A 129 12.39 12.03 -1.54
N ARG A 130 12.89 11.65 -0.36
CA ARG A 130 13.86 12.39 0.43
C ARG A 130 14.97 11.46 0.92
N ALA A 131 16.19 11.97 0.93
CA ALA A 131 17.36 11.38 1.59
C ALA A 131 18.17 12.50 2.26
N GLY A 132 18.01 12.65 3.57
CA GLY A 132 18.70 13.71 4.33
C GLY A 132 18.26 15.11 3.87
N PRO A 133 19.20 15.99 3.46
CA PRO A 133 18.87 17.34 2.98
C PRO A 133 18.37 17.35 1.53
N HIS A 134 18.48 16.24 0.81
CA HIS A 134 18.07 16.14 -0.59
C HIS A 134 16.64 15.61 -0.68
N ALA A 135 15.82 16.27 -1.49
CA ALA A 135 14.52 15.77 -1.89
C ALA A 135 14.33 15.89 -3.40
N PHE A 136 13.48 15.05 -3.96
CA PHE A 136 13.10 15.09 -5.37
C PHE A 136 11.59 14.91 -5.46
N ASN A 137 10.93 15.87 -6.10
CA ASN A 137 9.48 15.95 -6.21
C ASN A 137 9.09 15.85 -7.68
N CYS A 138 8.05 15.09 -7.98
CA CYS A 138 7.40 15.05 -9.28
C CYS A 138 5.90 15.30 -9.10
N GLU A 139 5.37 16.22 -9.88
CA GLU A 139 3.97 16.60 -9.94
C GLU A 139 3.36 16.22 -11.29
N GLY A 140 2.04 15.99 -11.33
CA GLY A 140 1.34 15.57 -12.55
C GLY A 140 1.80 14.19 -13.03
N VAL A 141 2.20 13.32 -12.12
CA VAL A 141 2.67 11.96 -12.42
C VAL A 141 1.49 11.05 -12.79
N ARG A 142 1.79 9.85 -13.28
CA ARG A 142 0.78 8.78 -13.37
C ARG A 142 0.89 7.92 -12.11
N LEU A 143 -0.14 7.96 -11.26
CA LEU A 143 -0.21 7.07 -10.10
C LEU A 143 -0.47 5.61 -10.55
N PRO A 144 0.02 4.60 -9.80
CA PRO A 144 -0.26 3.21 -10.09
C PRO A 144 -1.72 2.91 -9.80
N ALA A 145 -2.45 2.37 -10.78
CA ALA A 145 -3.86 2.03 -10.60
C ALA A 145 -4.07 1.02 -9.46
N ALA A 146 -3.08 0.17 -9.18
CA ALA A 146 -3.12 -0.82 -8.11
C ALA A 146 -3.34 -0.18 -6.72
N LEU A 147 -2.87 1.06 -6.51
CA LEU A 147 -3.05 1.78 -5.25
C LEU A 147 -4.52 2.10 -4.95
N ASP A 148 -5.34 2.24 -5.99
CA ASP A 148 -6.76 2.60 -5.91
C ASP A 148 -7.71 1.42 -6.16
N GLN A 149 -7.20 0.23 -6.51
CA GLN A 149 -8.03 -0.90 -6.92
C GLN A 149 -8.69 -1.66 -5.78
N GLN A 150 -8.07 -1.69 -4.60
CA GLN A 150 -8.51 -2.55 -3.50
C GLN A 150 -8.59 -1.77 -2.18
N ALA A 151 -9.51 -2.17 -1.30
CA ALA A 151 -9.58 -1.65 0.07
C ALA A 151 -8.28 -1.95 0.82
N LEU A 152 -7.85 -1.03 1.69
CA LEU A 152 -6.61 -1.21 2.46
C LEU A 152 -6.71 -2.43 3.38
N VAL A 153 -7.88 -2.69 3.99
CA VAL A 153 -8.09 -3.87 4.84
C VAL A 153 -7.79 -5.19 4.12
N LEU A 154 -8.09 -5.27 2.82
CA LEU A 154 -7.84 -6.47 2.02
C LEU A 154 -6.38 -6.53 1.55
N THR A 155 -5.84 -5.38 1.18
CA THR A 155 -4.44 -5.22 0.76
C THR A 155 -3.47 -5.62 1.89
N LEU A 156 -3.81 -5.21 3.12
CA LEU A 156 -3.02 -5.41 4.32
C LEU A 156 -3.49 -6.60 5.14
N ALA A 157 -4.28 -7.52 4.57
CA ALA A 157 -4.85 -8.65 5.32
C ALA A 157 -3.77 -9.47 6.05
N GLY A 158 -2.60 -9.70 5.44
CA GLY A 158 -1.50 -10.40 6.10
C GLY A 158 -0.89 -9.68 7.32
N MET A 159 -1.16 -8.38 7.49
CA MET A 159 -0.74 -7.57 8.63
C MET A 159 -1.87 -7.30 9.63
N LEU A 160 -3.11 -7.25 9.15
CA LEU A 160 -4.28 -6.83 9.93
C LEU A 160 -5.12 -8.01 10.43
N ASP A 161 -5.18 -9.10 9.67
CA ASP A 161 -6.03 -10.24 9.99
C ASP A 161 -5.59 -10.83 11.34
N GLY A 162 -6.57 -11.10 12.19
CA GLY A 162 -6.34 -11.56 13.55
C GLY A 162 -7.65 -11.93 14.22
N ASN A 163 -7.57 -12.71 15.29
CA ASN A 163 -8.71 -13.08 16.10
C ASN A 163 -8.29 -13.30 17.56
N GLY A 164 -9.26 -13.30 18.45
CA GLY A 164 -9.03 -13.55 19.87
C GLY A 164 -10.17 -13.04 20.73
N THR A 165 -9.85 -12.77 21.99
CA THR A 165 -10.76 -12.09 22.92
C THR A 165 -10.12 -10.80 23.41
N ILE A 166 -10.95 -9.80 23.65
CA ILE A 166 -10.54 -8.50 24.18
C ILE A 166 -11.51 -8.07 25.27
N GLU A 167 -10.97 -7.42 26.30
CA GLU A 167 -11.77 -6.84 27.36
C GLU A 167 -12.41 -5.54 26.89
N CYS A 168 -13.72 -5.41 27.13
CA CYS A 168 -14.51 -4.26 26.75
C CYS A 168 -15.25 -3.74 27.97
N GLN A 169 -15.36 -2.42 28.05
CA GLN A 169 -16.08 -1.73 29.09
C GLN A 169 -16.74 -0.51 28.44
N ALA A 170 -18.08 -0.45 28.40
CA ALA A 170 -18.75 0.66 27.72
C ALA A 170 -18.80 1.92 28.59
N THR A 171 -18.80 1.76 29.91
CA THR A 171 -18.70 2.86 30.89
C THR A 171 -17.82 2.43 32.06
N PRO A 172 -17.15 3.37 32.76
CA PRO A 172 -16.31 3.05 33.93
C PRO A 172 -17.03 2.27 35.05
N ASP A 173 -18.37 2.40 35.13
CA ASP A 173 -19.21 1.73 36.13
C ASP A 173 -19.71 0.35 35.68
N GLU A 174 -19.63 0.01 34.39
CA GLU A 174 -19.97 -1.32 33.89
C GLU A 174 -18.86 -2.32 34.22
N LYS A 175 -19.22 -3.56 34.55
CA LYS A 175 -18.22 -4.62 34.71
C LYS A 175 -17.54 -4.92 33.36
N PRO A 176 -16.20 -5.01 33.31
CA PRO A 176 -15.52 -5.43 32.11
C PRO A 176 -16.01 -6.80 31.64
N ARG A 177 -16.18 -6.94 30.32
CA ARG A 177 -16.60 -8.19 29.68
C ARG A 177 -15.64 -8.57 28.56
N GLN A 178 -15.38 -9.86 28.42
CA GLN A 178 -14.56 -10.39 27.34
C GLN A 178 -15.43 -10.60 26.10
N LEU A 179 -15.08 -9.95 24.99
CA LEU A 179 -15.72 -10.17 23.70
C LEU A 179 -14.76 -10.84 22.74
N ALA A 180 -15.27 -11.80 21.98
CA ALA A 180 -14.55 -12.35 20.84
C ALA A 180 -14.44 -11.28 19.74
N PHE A 181 -13.27 -11.19 19.12
CA PHE A 181 -13.06 -10.38 17.93
C PHE A 181 -12.44 -11.22 16.81
N ALA A 182 -12.71 -10.79 15.58
CA ALA A 182 -12.01 -11.28 14.41
C ALA A 182 -11.95 -10.18 13.35
N LEU A 183 -10.80 -10.05 12.70
CA LEU A 183 -10.61 -9.32 11.46
C LEU A 183 -10.08 -10.33 10.45
N ALA A 184 -10.85 -10.58 9.41
CA ALA A 184 -10.45 -11.53 8.37
C ALA A 184 -11.09 -11.15 7.04
N ARG A 185 -10.29 -11.11 5.98
CA ARG A 185 -10.77 -10.91 4.61
C ARG A 185 -11.69 -9.67 4.47
N GLY A 186 -11.32 -8.58 5.13
CA GLY A 186 -12.06 -7.32 5.07
C GLY A 186 -13.35 -7.27 5.90
N ARG A 187 -13.63 -8.28 6.72
CA ARG A 187 -14.75 -8.26 7.68
C ARG A 187 -14.22 -8.19 9.11
N ALA A 188 -14.73 -7.25 9.88
CA ALA A 188 -14.50 -7.14 11.31
C ALA A 188 -15.72 -7.63 12.09
N THR A 189 -15.48 -8.40 13.16
CA THR A 189 -16.47 -8.78 14.15
C THR A 189 -15.98 -8.47 15.55
N LEU A 190 -16.85 -7.95 16.41
CA LEU A 190 -16.60 -7.71 17.83
C LEU A 190 -17.89 -8.01 18.62
N GLY A 191 -17.91 -9.14 19.32
CA GLY A 191 -19.14 -9.68 19.89
C GLY A 191 -20.21 -9.90 18.81
N GLU A 192 -21.38 -9.28 18.97
CA GLU A 192 -22.48 -9.36 18.00
C GLU A 192 -22.36 -8.35 16.84
N HIS A 193 -21.41 -7.41 16.92
CA HIS A 193 -21.22 -6.40 15.88
C HIS A 193 -20.38 -6.97 14.73
N ALA A 194 -20.85 -6.76 13.50
CA ALA A 194 -20.13 -7.11 12.29
C ALA A 194 -20.11 -5.95 11.29
N LEU A 195 -18.95 -5.70 10.68
CA LEU A 195 -18.72 -4.63 9.71
C LEU A 195 -18.02 -5.20 8.47
N ASP A 196 -18.49 -4.82 7.28
CA ASP A 196 -17.81 -5.08 6.02
C ASP A 196 -16.93 -3.89 5.64
N LEU A 197 -15.66 -3.98 6.01
CA LEU A 197 -14.66 -2.93 5.83
C LEU A 197 -14.19 -2.81 4.36
N SER A 198 -14.48 -3.81 3.51
CA SER A 198 -14.15 -3.73 2.08
C SER A 198 -14.92 -2.63 1.34
N THR A 199 -16.01 -2.15 1.96
CA THR A 199 -16.88 -1.09 1.44
C THR A 199 -16.58 0.29 2.01
N ALA A 200 -15.48 0.43 2.78
CA ALA A 200 -15.10 1.69 3.39
C ALA A 200 -14.91 2.83 2.36
N THR A 201 -15.31 4.02 2.80
CA THR A 201 -15.16 5.28 2.07
C THR A 201 -13.92 6.05 2.47
N ASP A 202 -13.41 5.83 3.68
CA ASP A 202 -12.12 6.36 4.16
C ASP A 202 -11.43 5.24 4.93
N GLU A 203 -10.16 5.02 4.64
CA GLU A 203 -9.30 4.04 5.29
C GLU A 203 -7.95 4.68 5.57
N GLN A 204 -7.40 4.42 6.76
CA GLN A 204 -6.05 4.81 7.11
C GLN A 204 -5.36 3.67 7.83
N PHE A 205 -4.13 3.37 7.42
CA PHE A 205 -3.20 2.52 8.14
C PHE A 205 -1.95 3.33 8.48
N SER A 206 -1.59 3.36 9.76
CA SER A 206 -0.36 4.02 10.21
C SER A 206 0.46 3.07 11.08
N ARG A 207 1.78 3.06 10.90
CA ARG A 207 2.74 2.37 11.77
C ARG A 207 3.82 3.35 12.23
N GLY A 208 4.05 3.39 13.53
CA GLY A 208 5.07 4.22 14.16
C GLY A 208 6.44 3.54 14.22
N ALA A 209 7.47 4.34 14.52
CA ALA A 209 8.84 3.85 14.71
C ALA A 209 9.00 2.92 15.92
N ASP A 210 8.09 3.02 16.90
CA ASP A 210 7.96 2.11 18.03
C ASP A 210 7.42 0.72 17.63
N GLY A 211 7.00 0.56 16.37
CA GLY A 211 6.47 -0.67 15.83
C GLY A 211 4.95 -0.82 15.99
N ALA A 212 4.32 0.01 16.83
CA ALA A 212 2.88 0.01 17.03
C ALA A 212 2.16 0.44 15.75
N ALA A 213 0.96 -0.11 15.53
CA ALA A 213 0.18 0.16 14.33
C ALA A 213 -1.27 0.50 14.66
N LYS A 214 -1.90 1.24 13.76
CA LYS A 214 -3.32 1.59 13.81
C LYS A 214 -3.91 1.38 12.43
N TYR A 215 -5.08 0.77 12.38
CA TYR A 215 -5.95 0.78 11.21
C TYR A 215 -7.29 1.42 11.58
N GLN A 216 -7.79 2.26 10.69
CA GLN A 216 -9.08 2.93 10.82
C GLN A 216 -9.83 2.86 9.50
N ALA A 217 -11.14 2.63 9.57
CA ALA A 217 -12.06 2.64 8.45
C ALA A 217 -13.33 3.41 8.78
N GLN A 218 -13.87 4.14 7.80
CA GLN A 218 -15.16 4.80 7.85
C GLN A 218 -16.07 4.22 6.77
N LEU A 219 -17.28 3.81 7.15
CA LEU A 219 -18.33 3.39 6.24
C LEU A 219 -19.26 4.55 5.89
N ALA A 220 -19.94 4.43 4.75
CA ALA A 220 -20.87 5.44 4.23
C ALA A 220 -22.07 5.71 5.16
N ASP A 221 -22.47 4.74 5.98
CA ASP A 221 -23.55 4.88 6.96
C ASP A 221 -23.12 5.60 8.26
N GLY A 222 -21.88 6.08 8.31
CA GLY A 222 -21.34 6.80 9.46
C GLY A 222 -20.73 5.90 10.53
N ARG A 223 -20.73 4.57 10.37
CA ARG A 223 -19.99 3.66 11.26
C ARG A 223 -18.49 3.69 10.97
N SER A 224 -17.67 3.62 12.01
CA SER A 224 -16.22 3.55 11.92
C SER A 224 -15.69 2.35 12.68
N PHE A 225 -14.59 1.79 12.21
CA PHE A 225 -13.84 0.74 12.90
C PHE A 225 -12.43 1.24 13.13
N ILE A 226 -11.91 1.07 14.35
CA ILE A 226 -10.54 1.42 14.70
C ILE A 226 -9.94 0.23 15.44
N VAL A 227 -8.73 -0.15 15.06
CA VAL A 227 -7.96 -1.18 15.75
C VAL A 227 -6.52 -0.70 15.94
N TYR A 228 -5.99 -0.93 17.13
CA TYR A 228 -4.62 -0.64 17.51
C TYR A 228 -3.88 -1.95 17.79
N TYR A 229 -2.65 -2.03 17.30
CA TYR A 229 -1.74 -3.14 17.47
C TYR A 229 -0.50 -2.68 18.22
N ASP A 230 0.04 -3.55 19.08
CA ASP A 230 1.36 -3.35 19.65
C ASP A 230 2.48 -3.61 18.61
N ASP A 231 3.72 -3.44 19.07
CA ASP A 231 4.94 -3.66 18.29
C ASP A 231 5.11 -5.09 17.77
N ASN A 232 4.46 -6.05 18.42
CA ASN A 232 4.42 -7.46 18.07
C ASN A 232 3.23 -7.83 17.16
N GLY A 233 2.40 -6.85 16.78
CA GLY A 233 1.21 -7.06 15.94
C GLY A 233 0.02 -7.67 16.68
N LYS A 234 0.04 -7.70 18.01
CA LYS A 234 -1.12 -8.12 18.80
C LYS A 234 -2.07 -6.95 18.99
N VAL A 235 -3.36 -7.21 18.81
CA VAL A 235 -4.41 -6.22 19.06
C VAL A 235 -4.38 -5.78 20.53
N ARG A 236 -4.29 -4.47 20.77
CA ARG A 236 -4.45 -3.85 22.10
C ARG A 236 -5.83 -3.29 22.30
N ASN A 237 -6.32 -2.50 21.33
CA ASN A 237 -7.59 -1.78 21.44
C ASN A 237 -8.41 -1.97 20.16
N ILE A 238 -9.73 -2.06 20.31
CA ILE A 238 -10.70 -2.06 19.20
C ILE A 238 -11.83 -1.10 19.56
N ALA A 239 -12.24 -0.26 18.63
CA ALA A 239 -13.43 0.57 18.77
C ALA A 239 -14.32 0.46 17.53
N ILE A 240 -15.64 0.39 17.76
CA ILE A 240 -16.66 0.65 16.74
C ILE A 240 -17.37 1.93 17.12
N LEU A 241 -17.35 2.89 16.20
CA LEU A 241 -17.98 4.19 16.36
C LEU A 241 -19.20 4.29 15.45
N HIS A 242 -20.15 5.14 15.83
CA HIS A 242 -21.20 5.63 14.93
C HIS A 242 -21.27 7.14 15.02
N ARG A 243 -20.96 7.83 13.91
CA ARG A 243 -20.91 9.30 13.82
C ARG A 243 -20.00 9.91 14.92
N GLY A 244 -18.85 9.28 15.14
CA GLY A 244 -17.84 9.72 16.12
C GLY A 244 -18.17 9.44 17.59
N ARG A 245 -19.23 8.70 17.89
CA ARG A 245 -19.56 8.26 19.25
C ARG A 245 -19.30 6.76 19.38
N ASP A 246 -18.74 6.34 20.51
CA ASP A 246 -18.52 4.93 20.80
C ASP A 246 -19.83 4.15 20.82
N VAL A 247 -19.91 3.15 19.95
CA VAL A 247 -20.89 2.07 20.07
C VAL A 247 -20.32 1.00 20.99
N ILE A 248 -19.02 0.73 20.84
CA ILE A 248 -18.26 -0.14 21.73
C ILE A 248 -16.77 0.20 21.66
N GLY A 249 -16.14 0.36 22.83
CA GLY A 249 -14.70 0.47 23.02
C GLY A 249 -14.16 -0.71 23.82
N CYS A 250 -13.01 -1.23 23.41
CA CYS A 250 -12.33 -2.36 24.04
C CYS A 250 -10.83 -2.13 24.11
N GLY A 251 -10.19 -2.54 25.21
CA GLY A 251 -8.77 -2.36 25.48
C GLY A 251 -8.48 -1.49 26.70
N PRO A 252 -7.22 -1.48 27.18
CA PRO A 252 -6.81 -0.74 28.39
C PRO A 252 -6.94 0.79 28.30
N ASP A 253 -7.04 1.35 27.08
CA ASP A 253 -7.16 2.79 26.85
C ASP A 253 -8.52 3.17 26.22
N ALA A 254 -9.52 2.29 26.32
CA ALA A 254 -10.88 2.50 25.81
C ALA A 254 -11.77 3.30 26.78
#